data_AF-H9F3B8-F1
#
_entry.id   AF-H9F3B8-F1
#
_cell.length_a   1.000
_cell.length_b   1.000
_cell.length_c   1.000
_cell.angle_alpha   90.00
_cell.angle_beta   90.00
_cell.angle_gamma   90.00
#
_symmetry.space_group_name_H-M   'P 1'
#
loop_
_entity.id
_entity.type
_entity.pdbx_description
1 polymer ?
#
loop_
_entity_poly.entity_id
_entity_poly.type
_entity_poly.pdbx_seq_one_letter_code
_entity_poly.pdbx_strand_id
1 'polypeptide(L)'
;RLDHALYALPGPTIVDLRKTRAAQSPPVNSAAERPPREGKSRFQILLDVVQFLPEDIIIQTFEGWLLIKAQHGTRMDEHGFISRSFTRQYKLPDGVETKDLSAVLCHDGILVVEVKDPAGTK
;
A
#
# COMPACT_ATOMS: atom_id res chain seq x y z
N ARG A 1 -11.23 39.51 -2.67
CA ARG A 1 -11.17 38.47 -1.61
C ARG A 1 -11.97 37.30 -2.15
N LEU A 2 -11.35 36.18 -2.54
CA LEU A 2 -12.10 35.01 -2.96
C LEU A 2 -12.63 34.34 -1.70
N ASP A 3 -13.92 34.50 -1.43
CA ASP A 3 -14.60 33.87 -0.31
C ASP A 3 -14.86 32.39 -0.68
N HIS A 4 -13.90 31.52 -0.38
CA HIS A 4 -14.04 30.08 -0.58
C HIS A 4 -14.78 29.48 0.62
N ALA A 5 -16.04 29.08 0.44
CA ALA A 5 -16.77 28.30 1.44
C ALA A 5 -16.33 26.83 1.40
N LEU A 6 -15.99 26.25 2.55
CA LEU A 6 -15.61 24.84 2.69
C LEU A 6 -16.81 24.02 3.18
N TYR A 7 -17.05 22.85 2.58
CA TYR A 7 -18.00 21.86 3.07
C TYR A 7 -17.32 20.50 3.18
N ALA A 8 -17.47 19.84 4.34
CA ALA A 8 -16.92 18.51 4.60
C ALA A 8 -18.03 17.45 4.53
N LEU A 9 -17.74 16.31 3.92
CA LEU A 9 -18.66 15.16 3.92
C LEU A 9 -18.69 14.51 5.31
N PRO A 10 -19.85 14.01 5.78
CA PRO A 10 -19.92 13.22 7.00
C PRO A 10 -19.11 11.93 6.84
N GLY A 11 -18.23 11.65 7.81
CA GLY A 11 -17.40 10.44 7.81
C GLY A 11 -18.23 9.16 8.00
N PRO A 12 -17.70 7.99 7.57
CA PRO A 12 -18.34 6.72 7.84
C PRO A 12 -18.43 6.47 9.36
N THR A 13 -19.55 5.93 9.83
CA THR A 13 -19.71 5.54 11.24
C THR A 13 -18.81 4.33 11.53
N ILE A 14 -17.67 4.56 12.19
CA ILE A 14 -16.80 3.46 12.67
C ILE A 14 -17.42 2.88 13.93
N VAL A 15 -17.93 1.64 13.85
CA VAL A 15 -18.35 0.87 15.03
C VAL A 15 -17.13 0.15 15.60
N ASP A 16 -16.73 0.48 16.83
CA ASP A 16 -15.62 -0.19 17.51
C ASP A 16 -16.03 -1.61 17.95
N LEU A 17 -15.72 -2.59 17.10
CA LEU A 17 -15.98 -4.02 17.33
C LEU A 17 -15.11 -4.62 18.45
N ARG A 18 -14.12 -3.89 19.00
CA ARG A 18 -13.25 -4.42 20.07
C ARG A 18 -13.94 -4.44 21.44
N LYS A 19 -15.09 -3.77 21.61
CA LYS A 19 -15.80 -3.69 22.90
C LYS A 19 -16.77 -4.85 23.18
N THR A 20 -17.08 -5.72 22.21
CA THR A 20 -18.09 -6.79 22.37
C THR A 20 -17.53 -8.19 22.64
N ARG A 21 -16.22 -8.38 22.75
CA ARG A 21 -15.62 -9.71 22.99
C ARG A 21 -15.11 -9.89 24.41
N ALA A 22 -15.98 -9.69 25.39
CA ALA A 22 -15.78 -10.14 26.76
C ALA A 22 -16.88 -11.14 27.16
N ALA A 23 -17.05 -12.22 26.39
CA ALA A 23 -17.76 -13.42 26.82
C ALA A 23 -17.60 -14.56 25.79
N GLN A 24 -17.11 -15.71 26.27
CA GLN A 24 -17.31 -17.08 25.76
C GLN A 24 -16.38 -17.61 24.64
N SER A 25 -15.54 -18.56 25.03
CA SER A 25 -15.08 -19.71 24.22
C SER A 25 -16.08 -20.88 24.37
N PRO A 26 -16.25 -21.71 23.33
CA PRO A 26 -15.91 -23.14 23.47
C PRO A 26 -15.23 -23.74 22.22
N PRO A 27 -14.71 -24.98 22.30
CA PRO A 27 -13.78 -25.54 21.32
C PRO A 27 -14.49 -26.30 20.20
N VAL A 28 -13.90 -26.33 18.99
CA VAL A 28 -14.25 -27.30 17.95
C VAL A 28 -12.99 -27.78 17.23
N ASN A 29 -12.85 -29.11 17.22
CA ASN A 29 -11.71 -29.87 16.71
C ASN A 29 -11.79 -30.11 15.20
N SER A 30 -10.58 -30.27 14.62
CA SER A 30 -10.23 -31.13 13.48
C SER A 30 -10.80 -30.79 12.09
N ALA A 31 -10.00 -30.05 11.32
CA ALA A 31 -9.89 -30.25 9.87
C ALA A 31 -8.41 -30.05 9.45
N ALA A 32 -7.77 -31.17 9.10
CA ALA A 32 -6.52 -31.34 8.36
C ALA A 32 -5.60 -30.10 8.24
N GLU A 33 -4.63 -30.03 9.15
CA GLU A 33 -3.44 -29.20 8.99
C GLU A 33 -2.59 -29.78 7.84
N ARG A 34 -2.80 -29.27 6.63
CA ARG A 34 -1.78 -29.39 5.58
C ARG A 34 -0.54 -28.68 6.13
N PRO A 35 0.63 -29.32 6.21
CA PRO A 35 1.83 -28.64 6.66
C PRO A 35 2.02 -27.39 5.79
N PRO A 36 2.28 -26.21 6.37
CA PRO A 36 2.64 -25.06 5.58
C PRO A 36 3.82 -25.49 4.73
N ARG A 37 3.63 -25.52 3.41
CA ARG A 37 4.77 -25.56 2.50
C ARG A 37 5.62 -24.38 2.94
N GLU A 38 6.86 -24.64 3.34
CA GLU A 38 7.83 -23.60 3.75
C GLU A 38 8.19 -22.73 2.53
N GLY A 39 7.21 -22.00 2.01
CA GLY A 39 7.41 -20.87 1.13
C GLY A 39 7.60 -19.68 2.05
N LYS A 40 8.85 -19.26 2.22
CA LYS A 40 9.17 -18.00 2.90
C LYS A 40 8.26 -16.91 2.33
N SER A 41 7.40 -16.32 3.17
CA SER A 41 6.53 -15.23 2.75
C SER A 41 7.41 -14.10 2.23
N ARG A 42 7.37 -13.84 0.92
CA ARG A 42 8.16 -12.80 0.26
C ARG A 42 7.43 -11.48 0.43
N PHE A 43 8.12 -10.46 0.90
CA PHE A 43 7.56 -9.11 0.98
C PHE A 43 7.28 -8.59 -0.43
N GLN A 44 6.00 -8.31 -0.71
CA GLN A 44 5.52 -7.77 -1.98
C GLN A 44 4.35 -6.82 -1.72
N ILE A 45 4.33 -5.70 -2.44
CA ILE A 45 3.25 -4.71 -2.47
C ILE A 45 2.75 -4.61 -3.90
N LEU A 46 1.42 -4.64 -4.05
CA LEU A 46 0.71 -4.32 -5.27
C LEU A 46 -0.10 -3.05 -5.01
N LEU A 47 0.15 -2.00 -5.78
CA LEU A 47 -0.46 -0.70 -5.59
C LEU A 47 -1.01 -0.18 -6.92
N ASP A 48 -2.33 0.02 -6.98
CA ASP A 48 -2.96 0.72 -8.10
C ASP A 48 -2.52 2.19 -8.11
N VAL A 49 -1.87 2.57 -9.20
CA VAL A 49 -1.39 3.92 -9.50
C VAL A 49 -1.83 4.38 -10.89
N VAL A 50 -2.91 3.82 -11.45
CA VAL A 50 -3.36 4.07 -12.83
C VAL A 50 -3.61 5.55 -13.14
N GLN A 51 -3.88 6.36 -12.11
CA GLN A 51 -4.12 7.80 -12.23
C GLN A 51 -2.85 8.66 -12.23
N PHE A 52 -1.66 8.05 -12.21
CA PHE A 52 -0.37 8.72 -12.11
C PHE A 52 0.59 8.24 -13.21
N LEU A 53 1.42 9.16 -13.71
CA LEU A 53 2.51 8.81 -14.62
C LEU A 53 3.68 8.22 -13.82
N PRO A 54 4.54 7.38 -14.44
CA PRO A 54 5.74 6.85 -13.79
C PRO A 54 6.60 7.95 -13.16
N GLU A 55 6.79 9.07 -13.86
CA GLU A 55 7.57 10.23 -13.42
C GLU A 55 6.93 11.01 -12.26
N ASP A 56 5.62 10.85 -12.03
CA ASP A 56 4.90 11.47 -10.93
C ASP A 56 5.05 10.65 -9.62
N ILE A 57 5.68 9.46 -9.68
CA ILE A 57 5.80 8.50 -8.57
C ILE A 57 7.23 8.49 -8.00
N ILE A 58 7.33 8.61 -6.68
CA ILE A 58 8.59 8.55 -5.93
C ILE A 58 8.50 7.43 -4.90
N ILE A 59 9.49 6.53 -4.94
CA ILE A 59 9.66 5.44 -3.98
C ILE A 59 10.89 5.73 -3.13
N GLN A 60 10.72 5.77 -1.81
CA GLN A 60 11.76 6.10 -0.84
C GLN A 60 11.75 5.08 0.29
N THR A 61 12.90 4.76 0.85
CA THR A 61 12.98 4.02 2.11
C THR A 61 13.61 4.88 3.18
N PHE A 62 13.02 4.91 4.37
CA PHE A 62 13.49 5.71 5.49
C PHE A 62 13.18 5.00 6.80
N GLU A 63 14.17 4.81 7.67
CA GLU A 63 14.00 4.24 9.01
C GLU A 63 13.20 2.91 9.06
N GLY A 64 13.47 2.00 8.11
CA GLY A 64 12.77 0.72 8.02
C GLY A 64 11.31 0.83 7.55
N TRP A 65 10.98 1.89 6.83
CA TRP A 65 9.71 2.08 6.13
C TRP A 65 9.94 2.28 4.64
N LEU A 66 9.01 1.80 3.83
CA LEU A 66 8.86 2.12 2.43
C LEU A 66 7.79 3.20 2.29
N LEU A 67 8.17 4.35 1.75
CA LEU A 67 7.30 5.45 1.37
C LEU A 67 7.08 5.43 -0.15
N ILE A 68 5.82 5.43 -0.56
CA ILE A 68 5.43 5.62 -1.95
C ILE A 68 4.60 6.90 -2.02
N LYS A 69 5.10 7.89 -2.75
CA LYS A 69 4.44 9.17 -2.99
C LYS A 69 4.09 9.25 -4.47
N ALA A 70 2.91 9.75 -4.79
CA ALA A 70 2.58 10.11 -6.16
C ALA A 70 1.95 11.51 -6.18
N GLN A 71 2.37 12.33 -7.13
CA GLN A 71 1.90 13.70 -7.28
C GLN A 71 1.64 14.05 -8.74
N HIS A 72 0.36 14.12 -9.08
CA HIS A 72 -0.11 14.66 -10.34
C HIS A 72 -0.49 16.12 -10.12
N GLY A 73 0.29 17.05 -10.67
CA GLY A 73 -0.02 18.49 -10.61
C GLY A 73 -1.34 18.85 -11.29
N THR A 74 -1.73 20.12 -11.20
CA THR A 74 -2.97 20.61 -11.83
C THR A 74 -2.89 20.49 -13.35
N ARG A 75 -3.71 19.63 -13.95
CA ARG A 75 -3.84 19.45 -15.40
C ARG A 75 -5.31 19.46 -15.81
N MET A 76 -5.59 19.77 -17.08
CA MET A 76 -6.96 19.76 -17.60
C MET A 76 -7.36 18.32 -17.98
N ASP A 77 -8.52 17.86 -17.54
CA ASP A 77 -9.16 16.60 -17.91
C ASP A 77 -10.60 16.85 -18.42
N GLU A 78 -11.37 15.77 -18.63
CA GLU A 78 -12.75 15.82 -19.14
C GLU A 78 -13.71 16.66 -18.25
N HIS A 79 -13.36 16.88 -16.99
CA HIS A 79 -14.19 17.55 -16.00
C HIS A 79 -13.60 18.88 -15.49
N GLY A 80 -12.55 19.39 -16.13
CA GLY A 80 -11.92 20.66 -15.78
C GLY A 80 -10.48 20.47 -15.31
N PHE A 81 -10.05 21.19 -14.28
CA PHE A 81 -8.69 21.06 -13.76
C PHE A 81 -8.64 20.07 -12.61
N ILE A 82 -7.75 19.09 -12.71
CA ILE A 82 -7.54 18.07 -11.69
C ILE A 82 -6.10 18.05 -11.21
N SER A 83 -5.93 17.85 -9.90
CA SER A 83 -4.68 17.57 -9.23
C SER A 83 -4.91 16.38 -8.29
N ARG A 84 -3.97 15.45 -8.24
CA ARG A 84 -4.07 14.25 -7.41
C ARG A 84 -2.77 14.06 -6.64
N SER A 85 -2.85 13.66 -5.38
CA SER A 85 -1.67 13.24 -4.64
C SER A 85 -2.01 12.17 -3.63
N PHE A 86 -1.07 11.25 -3.39
CA PHE A 86 -1.15 10.34 -2.26
C PHE A 86 0.23 10.08 -1.66
N THR A 87 0.23 9.60 -0.42
CA THR A 87 1.41 9.03 0.22
C THR A 87 0.99 7.78 0.97
N ARG A 88 1.64 6.65 0.67
CA ARG A 88 1.49 5.39 1.43
C ARG A 88 2.79 5.02 2.09
N GLN A 89 2.68 4.45 3.29
CA GLN A 89 3.81 3.99 4.08
C GLN A 89 3.61 2.51 4.42
N TYR A 90 4.65 1.71 4.22
CA TYR A 90 4.64 0.28 4.51
C TYR A 90 5.84 -0.06 5.39
N LYS A 91 5.62 -0.86 6.44
CA LYS A 91 6.72 -1.31 7.29
C LYS A 91 7.55 -2.33 6.51
N LEU A 92 8.85 -2.09 6.40
CA LEU A 92 9.77 -3.05 5.79
C LEU A 92 10.09 -4.17 6.80
N PRO A 93 10.34 -5.41 6.31
CA PRO A 93 10.95 -6.45 7.13
C PRO A 93 12.32 -5.99 7.66
N ASP A 94 12.73 -6.55 8.78
CA ASP A 94 14.00 -6.20 9.41
C ASP A 94 15.19 -6.47 8.47
N GLY A 95 16.10 -5.51 8.39
CA GLY A 95 17.32 -5.60 7.58
C GLY A 95 17.13 -5.40 6.07
N VAL A 96 15.90 -5.15 5.58
CA VAL A 96 15.67 -4.81 4.16
C VAL A 96 16.01 -3.34 3.91
N GLU A 97 16.94 -3.11 2.98
CA GLU A 97 17.33 -1.78 2.52
C GLU A 97 16.83 -1.50 1.09
N THR A 98 16.99 -0.26 0.61
CA THR A 98 16.58 0.15 -0.74
C THR A 98 17.18 -0.74 -1.83
N LYS A 99 18.45 -1.14 -1.69
CA LYS A 99 19.18 -1.96 -2.67
C LYS A 99 18.57 -3.35 -2.86
N ASP A 100 17.93 -3.86 -1.82
CA ASP A 100 17.31 -5.17 -1.78
C ASP A 100 15.91 -5.14 -2.42
N LEU A 101 15.38 -3.96 -2.72
CA LEU A 101 14.08 -3.81 -3.35
C LEU A 101 14.19 -3.68 -4.86
N SER A 102 13.13 -4.14 -5.54
CA SER A 102 12.86 -3.87 -6.94
C SER A 102 11.45 -3.32 -7.07
N ALA A 103 11.26 -2.43 -8.05
CA ALA A 103 9.97 -1.84 -8.35
C ALA A 103 9.71 -1.92 -9.86
N VAL A 104 8.49 -2.33 -10.22
CA VAL A 104 8.04 -2.43 -11.61
C VAL A 104 6.65 -1.82 -11.70
N LEU A 105 6.45 -0.89 -12.63
CA LEU A 105 5.12 -0.40 -12.98
C LEU A 105 4.63 -1.18 -14.20
N CYS A 106 3.56 -1.96 -14.00
CA CYS A 106 2.92 -2.72 -15.04
C CYS A 106 2.08 -1.82 -15.96
N HIS A 107 1.82 -2.28 -17.18
CA HIS A 107 1.04 -1.54 -18.19
C HIS A 107 -0.43 -1.35 -17.79
N ASP A 108 -0.94 -2.14 -16.86
CA ASP A 108 -2.28 -2.06 -16.29
C ASP A 108 -2.39 -1.03 -15.14
N GLY A 109 -1.31 -0.32 -14.84
CA GLY A 109 -1.28 0.71 -13.79
C GLY A 109 -0.99 0.15 -12.39
N ILE A 110 -0.58 -1.11 -12.27
CA ILE A 110 -0.20 -1.69 -10.99
C ILE A 110 1.31 -1.53 -10.75
N LEU A 111 1.66 -0.78 -9.71
CA LEU A 111 3.02 -0.72 -9.17
C LEU A 111 3.27 -1.92 -8.27
N VAL A 112 4.28 -2.72 -8.61
CA VAL A 112 4.77 -3.85 -7.83
C VAL A 112 6.07 -3.43 -7.14
N VAL A 113 6.16 -3.58 -5.82
CA VAL A 113 7.40 -3.41 -5.06
C VAL A 113 7.69 -4.68 -4.27
N GLU A 114 8.86 -5.28 -4.45
CA GLU A 114 9.23 -6.54 -3.81
C GLU A 114 10.72 -6.63 -3.47
N VAL A 115 11.04 -7.47 -2.47
CA VAL A 115 12.42 -7.82 -2.13
C VAL A 115 12.99 -8.73 -3.22
N LYS A 116 14.18 -8.43 -3.74
CA LYS A 116 14.93 -9.26 -4.70
C LYS A 116 15.28 -10.60 -4.07
N ASP A 117 15.17 -11.67 -4.84
CA ASP A 117 15.60 -12.99 -4.38
C ASP A 117 17.14 -13.02 -4.32
N PRO A 118 17.77 -13.34 -3.18
CA PRO A 118 19.23 -13.37 -3.06
C PRO A 118 19.92 -14.42 -3.95
N ALA A 119 19.19 -15.30 -4.65
CA ALA A 119 19.73 -16.36 -5.49
C ALA A 119 20.17 -15.92 -6.92
N GLY A 120 20.08 -14.63 -7.26
CA GLY A 120 20.34 -14.11 -8.61
C GLY A 120 21.80 -13.81 -8.97
N THR A 121 22.74 -13.96 -8.04
CA THR A 121 24.18 -13.73 -8.32
C THR A 121 24.88 -15.08 -8.48
N LYS A 122 24.96 -15.59 -9.71
CA LYS A 122 25.95 -16.58 -10.11
C LYS A 122 26.94 -15.94 -11.06
#